data_AF-A0A382M4X4-F1
#
_entry.id   AF-A0A382M4X4-F1
#
_cell.length_a   1.000
_cell.length_b   1.000
_cell.length_c   1.000
_cell.angle_alpha   90.00
_cell.angle_beta   90.00
_cell.angle_gamma   90.00
#
_symmetry.space_group_name_H-M   'P 1'
#
loop_
_entity.id
_entity.type
_entity.pdbx_description
1 polymer ?
#
loop_
_entity_poly.entity_id
_entity_poly.type
_entity_poly.pdbx_seq_one_letter_code
_entity_poly.pdbx_strand_id
1 'polypeptide(L)'
;MLSSIEILILALIQGISEYLPVSSAAHLVLVSKYYVFTNQSLLIDICLHLGSLIAIIFYFRNDILNFIKNKDFLIKILIGTIPIIPVGYIMFQTGLINQLRSLEVIGWMSLIFGIL
;
A
#
# COMPACT_ATOMS: atom_id res chain seq x y z
N MET A 1 -10.21 -15.58 10.44
CA MET A 1 -8.90 -15.26 9.85
C MET A 1 -8.93 -15.68 8.40
N LEU A 2 -8.26 -14.97 7.50
CA LEU A 2 -8.19 -15.36 6.10
C LEU A 2 -7.53 -16.73 5.94
N SER A 3 -8.04 -17.54 5.01
CA SER A 3 -7.39 -18.77 4.58
C SER A 3 -6.15 -18.47 3.74
N SER A 4 -5.23 -19.44 3.63
CA SER A 4 -4.02 -19.28 2.82
C SER A 4 -4.32 -18.99 1.35
N ILE A 5 -5.45 -19.48 0.82
CA ILE A 5 -5.90 -19.23 -0.55
C ILE A 5 -6.34 -17.78 -0.71
N GLU A 6 -7.11 -17.24 0.24
CA GLU A 6 -7.53 -15.83 0.22
C GLU A 6 -6.32 -14.91 0.34
N ILE A 7 -5.36 -15.23 1.22
CA ILE A 7 -4.10 -14.49 1.34
C ILE A 7 -3.31 -14.51 0.03
N LEU A 8 -3.21 -15.68 -0.62
CA LEU A 8 -2.52 -15.80 -1.91
C LEU A 8 -3.19 -14.95 -2.99
N ILE A 9 -4.52 -14.96 -3.07
CA ILE A 9 -5.29 -14.14 -4.02
C ILE A 9 -5.02 -12.65 -3.77
N LEU A 10 -5.15 -12.19 -2.52
CA LEU A 10 -4.88 -10.79 -2.16
C LEU A 10 -3.42 -10.40 -2.42
N ALA A 11 -2.46 -11.29 -2.17
CA ALA A 11 -1.04 -11.08 -2.47
C ALA A 11 -0.77 -10.93 -3.97
N LEU A 12 -1.42 -11.73 -4.81
CA LEU A 12 -1.33 -11.59 -6.27
C LEU A 12 -1.93 -10.27 -6.74
N ILE A 13 -3.11 -9.90 -6.24
CA ILE A 13 -3.75 -8.63 -6.55
C ILE A 13 -2.86 -7.46 -6.15
N GLN A 14 -2.36 -7.46 -4.90
CA GLN A 14 -1.45 -6.44 -4.40
C GLN A 14 -0.19 -6.35 -5.27
N GLY A 15 0.46 -7.49 -5.53
CA GLY A 15 1.71 -7.54 -6.27
C GLY A 15 1.60 -7.02 -7.70
N ILE A 16 0.43 -7.18 -8.34
CA ILE A 16 0.16 -6.65 -9.69
C ILE A 16 -0.25 -5.17 -9.62
N SER A 17 -1.19 -4.84 -8.74
CA SER A 17 -1.83 -3.52 -8.72
C SER A 17 -1.00 -2.42 -8.06
N GLU A 18 -0.08 -2.74 -7.15
CA GLU A 18 0.70 -1.73 -6.43
C GLU A 18 1.60 -0.90 -7.35
N TYR A 19 2.12 -1.51 -8.42
CA TYR A 19 3.01 -0.85 -9.37
C TYR A 19 2.27 -0.19 -10.53
N LEU A 20 0.96 -0.39 -10.61
CA LEU A 20 0.09 0.20 -11.62
C LEU A 20 -0.64 1.40 -10.99
N PRO A 21 -0.86 2.50 -11.74
CA PRO A 21 -1.58 3.66 -11.23
C PRO A 21 -3.10 3.41 -11.24
N VAL A 22 -3.56 2.37 -10.52
CA VAL A 22 -4.96 1.87 -10.55
C VAL A 22 -5.57 1.68 -9.16
N SER A 23 -4.88 2.10 -8.09
CA SER A 23 -5.27 1.93 -6.67
C SER A 23 -5.40 0.46 -6.24
N SER A 24 -4.34 -0.07 -5.65
CA SER A 24 -4.31 -1.42 -5.07
C SER A 24 -5.34 -1.60 -3.95
N ALA A 25 -5.49 -0.59 -3.08
CA ALA A 25 -6.47 -0.57 -2.00
C ALA A 25 -7.91 -0.77 -2.49
N ALA A 26 -8.29 -0.16 -3.62
CA ALA A 26 -9.61 -0.35 -4.22
C ALA A 26 -9.85 -1.80 -4.63
N HIS A 27 -8.87 -2.42 -5.30
CA HIS A 27 -8.95 -3.80 -5.75
C HIS A 27 -9.03 -4.78 -4.57
N LEU A 28 -8.21 -4.57 -3.52
CA LEU A 28 -8.24 -5.41 -2.32
C LEU A 28 -9.60 -5.34 -1.61
N VAL A 29 -10.14 -4.14 -1.39
CA VAL A 29 -11.42 -3.97 -0.70
C VAL A 29 -12.59 -4.53 -1.54
N LEU A 30 -12.59 -4.31 -2.86
CA LEU A 30 -13.62 -4.83 -3.75
C LEU A 30 -13.63 -6.37 -3.78
N VAL A 31 -12.47 -7.00 -3.93
CA VAL A 31 -12.36 -8.47 -3.96
C VAL A 31 -12.79 -9.07 -2.63
N SER A 32 -12.31 -8.54 -1.50
CA SER A 32 -12.70 -9.04 -0.19
C SER A 32 -14.19 -8.87 0.10
N LYS A 33 -14.80 -7.77 -0.35
CA LYS A 33 -16.25 -7.57 -0.18
C LYS A 33 -17.06 -8.49 -1.09
N TYR A 34 -16.66 -8.65 -2.35
CA TYR A 34 -17.40 -9.45 -3.33
C TYR A 34 -17.33 -10.96 -3.02
N TYR A 35 -16.15 -11.45 -2.64
CA TYR A 35 -15.96 -12.87 -2.27
C TYR A 35 -16.21 -13.14 -0.78
N VAL A 36 -16.71 -12.15 -0.02
CA VAL A 36 -17.07 -12.27 1.41
C VAL A 36 -15.90 -12.83 2.23
N PHE A 37 -14.69 -12.33 2.00
CA PHE A 37 -13.52 -12.69 2.79
C PHE A 37 -13.70 -12.16 4.22
N THR A 38 -14.12 -13.06 5.11
CA THR A 38 -14.35 -12.72 6.50
C THR A 38 -13.01 -12.43 7.17
N ASN A 39 -12.83 -11.21 7.69
CA ASN A 39 -11.66 -10.77 8.48
C ASN A 39 -10.43 -10.23 7.71
N GLN A 40 -10.62 -9.44 6.65
CA GLN A 40 -9.52 -8.56 6.20
C GLN A 40 -9.25 -7.49 7.27
N SER A 41 -8.06 -7.52 7.85
CA SER A 41 -7.63 -6.58 8.89
C SER A 41 -6.63 -5.58 8.35
N LEU A 42 -6.50 -4.43 9.03
CA LEU A 42 -5.43 -3.45 8.73
C LEU A 42 -4.04 -4.10 8.72
N LEU A 43 -3.81 -5.09 9.59
CA LEU A 43 -2.55 -5.82 9.66
C LEU A 43 -2.26 -6.60 8.36
N ILE A 44 -3.28 -7.22 7.77
CA ILE A 44 -3.11 -7.94 6.49
C ILE A 44 -2.71 -6.96 5.39
N ASP A 45 -3.37 -5.80 5.29
CA ASP A 45 -3.02 -4.79 4.28
C ASP A 45 -1.59 -4.28 4.45
N ILE A 46 -1.16 -4.04 5.70
CA ILE A 46 0.22 -3.66 6.01
C ILE A 46 1.19 -4.75 5.54
N CYS A 47 0.92 -6.03 5.85
CA CYS A 47 1.76 -7.13 5.41
C CYS A 47 1.84 -7.25 3.88
N LEU A 48 0.73 -7.02 3.18
CA LEU A 48 0.68 -7.00 1.71
C LEU A 48 1.54 -5.88 1.13
N HIS A 49 1.41 -4.64 1.64
CA HIS A 49 2.27 -3.51 1.23
C HIS A 49 3.75 -3.72 1.60
N LEU A 50 4.04 -4.37 2.73
CA LEU A 50 5.42 -4.73 3.08
C LEU A 50 6.00 -5.73 2.07
N GLY A 51 5.21 -6.68 1.57
CA GLY A 51 5.63 -7.60 0.51
C GLY A 51 6.03 -6.87 -0.77
N SER A 52 5.22 -5.92 -1.24
CA SER A 52 5.57 -5.11 -2.41
C SER A 52 6.77 -4.19 -2.16
N LEU A 53 6.89 -3.61 -0.96
CA LEU A 53 8.07 -2.83 -0.58
C LEU A 53 9.36 -3.67 -0.61
N ILE A 54 9.32 -4.91 -0.12
CA ILE A 54 10.48 -5.81 -0.19
C ILE A 54 10.85 -6.10 -1.65
N ALA A 55 9.86 -6.32 -2.51
CA ALA A 55 10.09 -6.56 -3.94
C ALA A 55 10.76 -5.35 -4.62
N ILE A 56 10.34 -4.12 -4.34
CA ILE A 56 10.97 -2.92 -4.93
C ILE A 56 12.39 -2.68 -4.38
N ILE A 57 12.63 -2.94 -3.09
CA ILE A 57 13.97 -2.88 -2.49
C ILE A 57 14.89 -3.91 -3.14
N PHE A 58 14.41 -5.13 -3.38
CA PHE A 58 15.20 -6.17 -4.04
C PHE A 58 15.51 -5.83 -5.50
N TYR A 59 14.53 -5.27 -6.23
CA TYR A 59 14.71 -4.82 -7.60
C TYR A 59 15.79 -3.72 -7.69
N PHE A 60 15.70 -2.68 -6.85
CA PHE A 60 16.65 -1.57 -6.80
C PHE A 60 17.84 -1.80 -5.85
N ARG A 61 18.12 -3.05 -5.44
CA ARG A 61 19.14 -3.34 -4.42
C ARG A 61 20.52 -2.76 -4.76
N ASN A 62 20.91 -2.78 -6.03
CA ASN A 62 22.19 -2.24 -6.47
C ASN A 62 22.23 -0.72 -6.36
N ASP A 63 21.10 -0.06 -6.63
CA ASP A 63 21.00 1.39 -6.56
C ASP A 63 20.97 1.88 -5.11
N ILE A 64 20.31 1.12 -4.25
CA ILE A 64 20.21 1.36 -2.81
C ILE A 64 21.56 1.14 -2.12
N LEU A 65 22.29 0.07 -2.47
CA LEU A 65 23.60 -0.23 -1.87
C LEU A 65 24.70 0.74 -2.33
N ASN A 66 24.61 1.30 -3.53
CA ASN A 66 25.60 2.23 -4.08
C ASN A 66 25.35 3.69 -3.66
N PHE A 67 25.38 3.97 -2.36
CA PHE A 67 25.06 5.27 -1.78
C PHE A 67 25.84 6.46 -2.40
N ILE A 68 27.12 6.25 -2.73
CA ILE A 68 27.99 7.32 -3.25
C ILE A 68 27.54 7.78 -4.64
N LYS A 69 27.10 6.86 -5.50
CA LYS A 69 26.64 7.18 -6.86
C LYS A 69 25.21 7.71 -6.89
N ASN A 70 24.37 7.23 -5.96
CA ASN A 70 22.93 7.48 -5.97
C ASN A 70 22.47 8.38 -4.80
N LYS A 71 23.34 9.24 -4.29
CA LYS A 71 23.08 10.11 -3.14
C LYS A 71 21.78 10.92 -3.30
N ASP A 72 21.59 11.56 -4.44
CA ASP A 72 20.41 12.40 -4.70
C ASP A 72 19.12 11.59 -4.72
N PHE A 73 19.16 10.37 -5.28
CA PHE A 73 18.04 9.45 -5.29
C PHE A 73 17.62 9.04 -3.87
N LEU A 74 18.61 8.70 -3.02
CA LEU A 74 18.35 8.30 -1.63
C LEU A 74 17.86 9.46 -0.76
N ILE A 75 18.40 10.68 -0.96
CA ILE A 75 17.91 11.88 -0.27
C ILE A 75 16.44 12.13 -0.63
N LYS A 76 16.05 12.00 -1.90
CA LYS A 76 14.65 12.18 -2.33
C LYS A 76 13.72 11.16 -1.68
N ILE A 77 14.14 9.90 -1.56
CA ILE A 77 13.37 8.87 -0.84
C ILE A 77 13.19 9.27 0.62
N LEU A 78 14.25 9.73 1.29
CA LEU A 78 14.18 10.15 2.70
C LEU A 78 13.24 11.35 2.87
N ILE A 79 13.40 12.39 2.05
CA ILE A 79 12.54 13.59 2.10
C ILE A 79 11.08 13.23 1.84
N GLY A 80 10.80 12.30 0.91
CA GLY A 80 9.44 11.83 0.65
C GLY A 80 8.85 10.98 1.78
N THR A 81 9.68 10.21 2.49
CA THR A 81 9.21 9.23 3.50
C THR A 81 9.06 9.85 4.87
N ILE A 82 9.96 10.76 5.27
CA ILE A 82 9.99 11.35 6.62
C ILE A 82 8.64 11.96 7.03
N PRO A 83 7.95 12.76 6.19
CA PRO A 83 6.65 13.35 6.56
C PRO A 83 5.53 12.32 6.72
N ILE A 84 5.62 11.17 6.06
CA ILE A 84 4.57 10.14 6.08
C ILE A 84 4.48 9.50 7.47
N ILE A 85 5.61 9.34 8.17
CA ILE A 85 5.67 8.69 9.49
C ILE A 85 4.84 9.42 10.56
N PRO A 86 5.05 10.72 10.86
CA PRO A 86 4.28 11.42 11.88
C PRO A 86 2.81 11.58 11.46
N VAL A 87 2.54 11.81 10.17
CA VAL A 87 1.17 11.91 9.64
C VAL A 87 0.42 10.60 9.85
N GLY A 88 1.01 9.47 9.45
CA GLY A 88 0.45 8.14 9.66
C GLY A 88 0.22 7.82 11.14
N TYR A 89 1.17 8.19 12.02
CA TYR A 89 1.03 8.02 13.46
C TYR A 89 -0.15 8.82 14.04
N ILE A 90 -0.29 10.09 13.67
CA ILE A 90 -1.41 10.94 14.10
C ILE A 90 -2.74 10.36 13.61
N MET A 91 -2.82 9.92 12.35
CA MET A 91 -4.04 9.34 11.77
C MET A 91 -4.44 8.02 12.42
N PHE A 92 -3.45 7.21 12.83
CA PHE A 92 -3.68 5.99 13.59
C PHE A 92 -4.22 6.29 14.99
N GLN A 93 -3.57 7.19 15.73
CA GLN A 93 -3.96 7.56 17.10
C GLN A 93 -5.35 8.22 17.17
N THR A 94 -5.70 9.02 16.17
CA THR A 94 -7.00 9.70 16.09
C THR A 94 -8.13 8.79 15.59
N GLY A 95 -7.82 7.58 15.12
CA GLY A 95 -8.80 6.66 14.53
C GLY A 95 -9.30 7.06 13.13
N LEU A 96 -8.79 8.16 12.55
CA LEU A 96 -9.14 8.66 11.21
C LEU A 96 -8.85 7.62 10.12
N ILE A 97 -7.87 6.74 10.34
CA ILE A 97 -7.53 5.65 9.42
C ILE A 97 -8.75 4.79 9.04
N ASN A 98 -9.70 4.60 9.96
CA ASN A 98 -10.89 3.77 9.72
C ASN A 98 -11.86 4.46 8.76
N GLN A 99 -11.99 5.79 8.84
CA GLN A 99 -12.87 6.57 7.95
C GLN A 99 -12.28 6.67 6.54
N LEU A 100 -10.96 6.80 6.44
CA LEU A 100 -10.26 6.89 5.14
C LEU A 100 -10.26 5.58 4.36
N ARG A 101 -10.45 4.46 5.06
CA ARG A 101 -10.61 3.13 4.46
C ARG A 101 -12.05 2.82 4.03
N SER A 102 -12.97 3.77 4.18
CA SER A 102 -14.36 3.59 3.72
C SER A 102 -14.42 3.49 2.20
N LEU A 103 -15.41 2.74 1.70
CA LEU A 103 -15.62 2.55 0.27
C LEU A 103 -15.91 3.87 -0.45
N GLU A 104 -16.61 4.79 0.23
CA GLU A 104 -16.90 6.11 -0.32
C GLU A 104 -15.62 6.90 -0.55
N VAL A 105 -14.72 6.97 0.45
CA VAL A 105 -13.45 7.70 0.30
C VAL A 105 -12.58 7.07 -0.77
N ILE A 106 -12.43 5.74 -0.76
CA ILE A 106 -11.64 5.04 -1.77
C ILE A 106 -12.19 5.31 -3.18
N GLY A 107 -13.51 5.21 -3.35
CA GLY A 107 -14.17 5.47 -4.64
C GLY A 107 -13.97 6.89 -5.16
N TRP A 108 -14.18 7.90 -4.32
CA TRP A 108 -13.93 9.30 -4.70
C TRP A 108 -12.47 9.56 -5.04
N MET A 109 -11.54 9.05 -4.23
CA MET A 109 -10.11 9.21 -4.49
C MET A 109 -9.69 8.55 -5.79
N SER A 110 -10.19 7.35 -6.10
CA SER A 110 -9.92 6.67 -7.37
C SER A 110 -10.43 7.46 -8.59
N LEU A 111 -11.60 8.10 -8.49
CA LEU A 111 -12.13 8.94 -9.58
C LEU A 111 -11.31 10.21 -9.77
N ILE A 112 -10.98 10.90 -8.67
CA ILE A 112 -10.19 12.14 -8.71
C ILE A 112 -8.80 11.87 -9.30
N PHE A 113 -8.11 10.83 -8.82
CA PHE A 113 -6.80 10.45 -9.36
C PHE A 113 -6.86 9.90 -10.78
N GLY A 114 -7.99 9.35 -11.22
CA GLY A 114 -8.16 8.93 -12.61
C GLY A 114 -8.28 10.10 -13.60
N ILE A 115 -8.59 11.31 -13.11
CA ILE A 115 -8.70 12.54 -13.92
C ILE A 115 -7.39 13.33 -13.94
N LEU A 116 -6.65 13.33 -12.82
CA LEU A 116 -5.35 14.01 -12.66
C LEU A 116 -4.23 13.31 -13.43
#